data_AF-A0A8J7H866-F1
#
_entry.id   AF-A0A8J7H866-F1
#
_cell.length_a   1.000
_cell.length_b   1.000
_cell.length_c   1.000
_cell.angle_alpha   90.00
_cell.angle_beta   90.00
_cell.angle_gamma   90.00
#
_symmetry.space_group_name_H-M   'P 1'
#
loop_
_entity.id
_entity.type
_entity.pdbx_description
1 polymer ?
#
loop_
_entity_poly.entity_id
_entity_poly.type
_entity_poly.pdbx_seq_one_letter_code
_entity_poly.pdbx_strand_id
1 'polypeptide(L)'
;MLNYDKTLKEAVRHDILSISEVDEMLKMTRRKLVEKTHPYAINSRSNGRVITTVREEGKLKQLSAGTEDEMIDKLYLFYFENKKKRTLNDLFPEWKAERLKDKNVNIKTVNRDNQHWNKYYRDHAIIHVPISNKDVE
;
A
#
# COMPACT_ATOMS: atom_id res chain seq x y z
N MET A 1 9.97 -7.24 24.96
CA MET A 1 9.11 -6.77 23.86
C MET A 1 8.24 -7.93 23.42
N LEU A 2 6.93 -7.77 23.36
CA LEU A 2 6.04 -8.80 22.83
C LEU A 2 6.37 -9.05 21.35
N ASN A 3 6.64 -10.30 20.99
CA ASN A 3 6.83 -10.67 19.60
C ASN A 3 5.47 -11.04 19.02
N TYR A 4 4.77 -10.04 18.48
CA TYR A 4 3.43 -10.16 17.91
C TYR A 4 3.33 -11.28 16.88
N ASP A 5 4.32 -11.42 16.01
CA ASP A 5 4.33 -12.46 14.97
C ASP A 5 4.39 -13.87 15.58
N LYS A 6 5.22 -14.07 16.60
CA LYS A 6 5.28 -15.34 17.32
C LYS A 6 3.95 -15.66 18.02
N THR A 7 3.37 -14.68 18.72
CA THR A 7 2.12 -14.87 19.47
C THR A 7 0.94 -15.15 18.54
N LEU A 8 0.83 -14.46 17.41
CA LEU A 8 -0.23 -14.70 16.41
C LEU A 8 -0.11 -16.09 15.79
N LYS A 9 1.10 -16.53 15.45
CA LYS A 9 1.34 -17.88 14.93
C LYS A 9 0.96 -18.96 15.94
N GLU A 10 1.26 -18.74 17.21
CA GLU A 10 0.90 -19.65 18.30
C GLU A 10 -0.62 -19.70 18.49
N ALA A 11 -1.31 -18.56 18.46
CA ALA A 11 -2.77 -18.48 18.54
C ALA A 11 -3.46 -19.23 17.39
N VAL A 12 -2.97 -19.10 16.16
CA VAL A 12 -3.48 -19.87 15.01
C VAL A 12 -3.21 -21.37 15.19
N ARG A 13 -2.01 -21.76 15.63
CA ARG A 13 -1.65 -23.18 15.83
C ARG A 13 -2.51 -23.86 16.90
N HIS A 14 -2.96 -23.09 17.89
CA HIS A 14 -3.81 -23.57 18.97
C HIS A 14 -5.31 -23.35 18.69
N ASP A 15 -5.68 -23.06 17.44
CA ASP A 15 -7.07 -22.82 17.00
C ASP A 15 -7.80 -21.74 17.80
N ILE A 16 -7.05 -20.82 18.42
CA ILE A 16 -7.58 -19.65 19.12
C ILE A 16 -8.04 -18.59 18.12
N LEU A 17 -7.35 -18.53 16.97
CA LEU A 17 -7.69 -17.65 15.85
C LEU A 17 -7.80 -18.48 14.57
N SER A 18 -8.95 -18.41 13.91
CA SER A 18 -9.10 -18.93 12.56
C SER A 18 -8.67 -17.90 11.52
N ILE A 19 -7.76 -18.30 10.61
CA ILE A 19 -7.33 -17.43 9.50
C ILE A 19 -8.52 -17.06 8.61
N SER A 20 -9.47 -17.98 8.38
CA SER A 20 -10.62 -17.71 7.51
C SER A 20 -11.56 -16.67 8.13
N GLU A 21 -11.82 -16.76 9.43
CA GLU A 21 -12.65 -15.78 10.14
C GLU A 21 -11.99 -14.39 10.14
N VAL A 22 -10.67 -14.34 10.34
CA VAL A 22 -9.91 -13.09 10.26
C VAL A 22 -9.98 -12.49 8.85
N ASP A 23 -9.84 -13.29 7.80
CA ASP A 23 -9.96 -12.83 6.42
C ASP A 23 -11.35 -12.26 6.11
N GLU A 24 -12.41 -12.94 6.55
CA GLU A 24 -13.79 -12.46 6.41
C GLU A 24 -14.01 -11.15 7.18
N MET A 25 -13.54 -11.05 8.42
CA MET A 25 -13.62 -9.83 9.21
C MET A 25 -12.88 -8.66 8.53
N LEU A 26 -11.72 -8.92 7.93
CA LEU A 26 -10.96 -7.92 7.18
C LEU A 26 -11.73 -7.47 5.94
N LYS A 27 -12.28 -8.39 5.15
CA LYS A 27 -13.12 -8.07 3.98
C LYS A 27 -14.33 -7.21 4.36
N MET A 28 -15.05 -7.59 5.41
CA MET A 28 -16.18 -6.83 5.93
C MET A 28 -15.77 -5.43 6.40
N THR A 29 -14.62 -5.31 7.03
CA THR A 29 -14.08 -4.02 7.48
C THR A 29 -13.72 -3.11 6.31
N ARG A 30 -13.03 -3.67 5.29
CA ARG A 30 -12.71 -2.94 4.05
C ARG A 30 -13.98 -2.43 3.36
N ARG A 31 -14.99 -3.29 3.23
CA ARG A 31 -16.29 -2.92 2.64
C ARG A 31 -16.92 -1.73 3.35
N LYS A 32 -17.05 -1.79 4.69
CA LYS A 32 -17.62 -0.69 5.49
C LYS A 32 -16.86 0.63 5.31
N LEU A 33 -15.53 0.57 5.23
CA LEU A 33 -14.70 1.76 5.02
C LEU A 33 -14.90 2.36 3.63
N VAL A 34 -14.98 1.51 2.60
CA VAL A 34 -15.27 1.93 1.22
C VAL A 34 -16.66 2.55 1.12
N GLU A 35 -17.69 1.89 1.63
CA GLU A 35 -19.08 2.38 1.62
C GLU A 35 -19.21 3.76 2.29
N LYS A 36 -18.50 3.98 3.41
CA LYS A 36 -18.49 5.28 4.10
C LYS A 36 -17.79 6.39 3.30
N THR A 37 -16.80 6.04 2.48
CA THR A 37 -15.89 7.01 1.84
C THR A 37 -16.21 7.26 0.38
N HIS A 38 -16.71 6.26 -0.32
CA HIS A 38 -16.96 6.29 -1.76
C HIS A 38 -18.30 6.99 -2.04
N PRO A 39 -18.30 8.15 -2.71
CA PRO A 39 -19.51 8.95 -2.86
C PRO A 39 -20.35 8.55 -4.08
N TYR A 40 -19.91 7.58 -4.88
CA TYR A 40 -20.53 7.23 -6.16
C TYR A 40 -21.21 5.85 -6.09
N ALA A 41 -22.26 5.65 -6.88
CA ALA A 41 -22.96 4.38 -6.95
C ALA A 41 -22.13 3.32 -7.68
N ILE A 42 -22.07 2.13 -7.09
CA ILE A 42 -21.48 0.94 -7.70
C ILE A 42 -22.58 0.21 -8.47
N ASN A 43 -22.42 0.07 -9.79
CA ASN A 43 -23.44 -0.50 -10.67
C ASN A 43 -22.94 -1.75 -11.40
N SER A 44 -23.81 -2.73 -11.60
CA SER A 44 -23.53 -3.92 -12.40
C SER A 44 -24.05 -3.74 -13.82
N ARG A 45 -23.21 -4.03 -14.82
CA ARG A 45 -23.61 -4.05 -16.23
C ARG A 45 -24.25 -5.38 -16.60
N SER A 46 -24.95 -5.40 -17.74
CA SER A 46 -25.58 -6.60 -18.31
C SER A 46 -24.60 -7.75 -18.59
N ASN A 47 -23.31 -7.45 -18.75
CA ASN A 47 -22.25 -8.45 -18.94
C ASN A 47 -21.64 -8.96 -17.61
N GLY A 48 -22.27 -8.67 -16.46
CA GLY A 48 -21.81 -9.08 -15.14
C GLY A 48 -20.67 -8.24 -14.56
N ARG A 49 -20.11 -7.29 -15.31
CA ARG A 49 -19.02 -6.43 -14.80
C ARG A 49 -19.57 -5.35 -13.87
N VAL A 50 -18.90 -5.18 -12.75
CA VAL A 50 -19.18 -4.11 -11.79
C VAL A 50 -18.40 -2.86 -12.18
N ILE A 51 -19.03 -1.71 -12.18
CA ILE A 51 -18.42 -0.42 -12.51
C ILE A 51 -18.74 0.64 -11.46
N THR A 52 -17.81 1.55 -11.26
CA THR A 52 -18.04 2.79 -10.50
C THR A 52 -17.10 3.88 -11.01
N THR A 53 -17.27 5.11 -10.51
CA THR A 53 -16.41 6.24 -10.85
C THR A 53 -15.67 6.70 -9.61
N VAL A 54 -14.41 7.10 -9.74
CA VAL A 54 -13.63 7.74 -8.68
C VAL A 54 -13.12 9.09 -9.17
N ARG A 55 -12.87 10.02 -8.24
CA ARG A 55 -12.24 11.31 -8.54
C ARG A 55 -10.76 11.25 -8.16
N GLU A 56 -9.90 11.34 -9.16
CA GLU A 56 -8.44 11.34 -9.02
C GLU A 56 -7.94 12.69 -9.56
N GLU A 57 -7.32 13.52 -8.70
CA GLU A 57 -6.74 14.82 -9.10
C GLU A 57 -7.72 15.75 -9.86
N GLY A 58 -8.99 15.74 -9.43
CA GLY A 58 -10.06 16.55 -10.02
C GLY A 58 -10.69 15.96 -11.28
N LYS A 59 -10.15 14.87 -11.84
CA LYS A 59 -10.72 14.17 -13.00
C LYS A 59 -11.53 12.94 -12.56
N LEU A 60 -12.64 12.71 -13.25
CA LEU A 60 -13.44 11.50 -13.06
C LEU A 60 -12.84 10.34 -13.86
N LYS A 61 -12.66 9.20 -13.21
CA LYS A 61 -12.09 7.99 -13.78
C LYS A 61 -13.00 6.82 -13.46
N GLN A 62 -13.37 6.05 -14.49
CA GLN A 62 -14.19 4.86 -14.31
C GLN A 62 -13.31 3.68 -13.88
N LEU A 63 -13.72 2.96 -12.84
CA LEU A 63 -13.17 1.68 -12.44
C LEU A 63 -14.11 0.56 -12.89
N SER A 64 -13.55 -0.59 -13.24
CA SER A 64 -14.31 -1.81 -13.54
C SER A 64 -13.70 -3.03 -12.86
N ALA A 65 -14.55 -3.97 -12.46
CA ALA A 65 -14.18 -5.23 -11.83
C ALA A 65 -15.09 -6.37 -12.32
N GLY A 66 -14.66 -7.62 -12.12
CA GLY A 66 -15.45 -8.81 -12.45
C GLY A 66 -16.51 -9.10 -11.39
N THR A 67 -16.22 -8.80 -10.13
CA THR A 67 -17.15 -9.00 -9.00
C THR A 67 -17.25 -7.75 -8.12
N GLU A 68 -18.24 -7.75 -7.23
CA GLU A 68 -18.40 -6.68 -6.24
C GLU A 68 -17.22 -6.67 -5.24
N ASP A 69 -16.78 -7.83 -4.78
CA ASP A 69 -15.64 -7.95 -3.86
C ASP A 69 -14.35 -7.40 -4.49
N GLU A 70 -14.07 -7.72 -5.75
CA GLU A 70 -12.95 -7.14 -6.48
C GLU A 70 -13.07 -5.62 -6.62
N MET A 71 -14.29 -5.10 -6.76
CA MET A 71 -14.52 -3.65 -6.80
C MET A 71 -14.21 -3.02 -5.45
N ILE A 72 -14.68 -3.62 -4.36
CA ILE A 72 -14.39 -3.16 -2.99
C ILE A 72 -12.89 -3.16 -2.72
N ASP A 73 -12.17 -4.21 -3.07
CA ASP A 73 -10.71 -4.25 -2.90
C ASP A 73 -10.03 -3.16 -3.73
N LYS A 74 -10.42 -2.94 -4.99
CA LYS A 74 -9.86 -1.85 -5.81
C LYS A 74 -10.13 -0.46 -5.23
N LEU A 75 -11.35 -0.23 -4.72
CA LEU A 75 -11.71 1.03 -4.07
C LEU A 75 -10.96 1.21 -2.74
N TYR A 76 -10.80 0.14 -1.97
CA TYR A 76 -10.04 0.16 -0.73
C TYR A 76 -8.57 0.54 -1.01
N LEU A 77 -7.95 -0.10 -1.99
CA LEU A 77 -6.62 0.28 -2.47
C LEU A 77 -6.59 1.74 -2.91
N PHE A 78 -7.56 2.20 -3.71
CA PHE A 78 -7.61 3.58 -4.18
C PHE A 78 -7.67 4.63 -3.05
N TYR A 79 -8.53 4.43 -2.06
CA TYR A 79 -8.74 5.43 -1.00
C TYR A 79 -7.73 5.35 0.15
N PHE A 80 -7.27 4.15 0.49
CA PHE A 80 -6.55 3.90 1.74
C PHE A 80 -5.11 3.42 1.55
N GLU A 81 -4.76 2.72 0.46
CA GLU A 81 -3.39 2.21 0.25
C GLU A 81 -2.59 3.02 -0.80
N ASN A 82 -3.24 3.46 -1.89
CA ASN A 82 -2.64 4.24 -2.97
C ASN A 82 -2.27 5.68 -2.58
N LYS A 83 -2.53 6.09 -1.33
CA LYS A 83 -2.12 7.41 -0.83
C LYS A 83 -0.68 7.46 -0.32
N LYS A 84 0.00 6.33 -0.14
CA LYS A 84 1.46 6.36 -0.04
C LYS A 84 2.02 6.40 -1.45
N LYS A 85 1.87 7.55 -2.10
CA LYS A 85 2.74 8.00 -3.19
C LYS A 85 4.15 8.08 -2.61
N ARG A 86 4.79 6.91 -2.43
CA ARG A 86 6.11 6.77 -1.81
C ARG A 86 7.06 7.64 -2.61
N THR A 87 7.68 8.58 -1.92
CA THR A 87 8.66 9.47 -2.54
C THR A 87 10.06 8.95 -2.22
N LEU A 88 11.09 9.45 -2.91
CA LEU A 88 12.47 9.09 -2.52
C LEU A 88 12.77 9.54 -1.08
N ASN A 89 12.10 10.60 -0.59
CA ASN A 89 12.20 11.06 0.78
C ASN A 89 11.70 10.01 1.79
N ASP A 90 10.70 9.20 1.42
CA ASP A 90 10.20 8.10 2.24
C ASP A 90 11.05 6.83 2.07
N LEU A 91 11.50 6.57 0.84
CA LEU A 91 12.17 5.32 0.47
C LEU A 91 13.63 5.26 0.93
N PHE A 92 14.38 6.36 0.83
CA PHE A 92 15.80 6.38 1.14
C PHE A 92 16.12 6.03 2.61
N PRO A 93 15.39 6.56 3.62
CA PRO A 93 15.57 6.15 5.01
C PRO A 93 15.29 4.66 5.25
N GLU A 94 14.24 4.12 4.62
CA GLU A 94 13.88 2.69 4.74
C GLU A 94 14.96 1.81 4.11
N TRP A 95 15.38 2.12 2.88
CA TRP A 95 16.45 1.40 2.19
C TRP A 95 17.76 1.41 2.98
N LYS A 96 18.13 2.56 3.55
CA LYS A 96 19.32 2.68 4.40
C LYS A 96 19.22 1.78 5.63
N ALA A 97 18.06 1.73 6.29
CA ALA A 97 17.84 0.88 7.45
C ALA A 97 17.98 -0.61 7.12
N GLU A 98 17.45 -1.05 5.97
CA GLU A 98 17.62 -2.43 5.51
C GLU A 98 19.08 -2.73 5.14
N ARG A 99 19.75 -1.81 4.46
CA ARG A 99 21.15 -2.01 4.07
C ARG A 99 22.11 -2.09 5.24
N LEU A 100 21.80 -1.44 6.38
CA LEU A 100 22.58 -1.56 7.61
C LEU A 100 22.41 -2.94 8.28
N LYS A 101 21.35 -3.69 7.96
CA LYS A 101 21.14 -5.06 8.46
C LYS A 101 21.89 -6.09 7.61
N ASP A 102 22.27 -5.75 6.38
CA ASP A 102 23.03 -6.63 5.50
C ASP A 102 24.48 -6.76 5.98
N LYS A 103 24.85 -7.98 6.40
CA LYS A 103 26.19 -8.30 6.92
C LYS A 103 27.28 -8.25 5.85
N ASN A 104 26.91 -8.28 4.57
CA ASN A 104 27.86 -8.23 3.46
C ASN A 104 28.21 -6.80 3.06
N VAL A 105 27.48 -5.80 3.56
CA VAL A 105 27.70 -4.39 3.21
C VAL A 105 28.63 -3.73 4.21
N ASN A 106 29.71 -3.13 3.72
CA ASN A 106 30.57 -2.31 4.55
C ASN A 106 29.84 -1.02 4.99
N ILE A 107 29.84 -0.75 6.30
CA ILE A 107 29.25 0.45 6.91
C ILE A 107 29.76 1.74 6.25
N LYS A 108 31.04 1.79 5.83
CA LYS A 108 31.62 2.93 5.11
C LYS A 108 30.89 3.22 3.80
N THR A 109 30.44 2.18 3.09
CA THR A 109 29.66 2.32 1.86
C THR A 109 28.29 2.94 2.14
N VAL A 110 27.62 2.52 3.21
CA VAL A 110 26.34 3.12 3.64
C VAL A 110 26.50 4.59 4.05
N ASN A 111 27.59 4.91 4.75
CA ASN A 111 27.89 6.29 5.15
C ASN A 111 28.15 7.19 3.95
N ARG A 112 28.88 6.70 2.93
CA ARG A 112 29.11 7.44 1.68
C ARG A 112 27.82 7.70 0.92
N ASP A 113 26.93 6.72 0.85
CA ASP A 113 25.64 6.91 0.18
C ASP A 113 24.75 7.91 0.92
N ASN A 114 24.81 7.93 2.26
CA ASN A 114 24.17 8.95 3.07
C ASN A 114 24.77 10.36 2.86
N GLN A 115 26.08 10.47 2.65
CA GLN A 115 26.71 11.74 2.29
C GLN A 115 26.26 12.23 0.91
N HIS A 116 26.19 11.34 -0.08
CA HIS A 116 25.66 11.67 -1.41
C HIS A 116 24.21 12.12 -1.35
N TRP A 117 23.37 11.41 -0.59
CA TRP A 117 22.00 11.83 -0.33
C TRP A 117 21.93 13.25 0.23
N ASN A 118 22.70 13.54 1.27
CA ASN A 118 22.71 14.84 1.91
C ASN A 118 23.24 15.96 1.00
N LYS A 119 24.19 15.65 0.13
CA LYS A 119 24.81 16.63 -0.77
C LYS A 119 23.95 16.96 -1.98
N TYR A 120 23.30 15.95 -2.58
CA TYR A 120 22.67 16.10 -3.89
C TYR A 120 21.15 16.00 -3.87
N TYR A 121 20.57 15.32 -2.88
CA TYR A 121 19.15 14.94 -2.92
C TYR A 121 18.33 15.58 -1.80
N ARG A 122 18.88 15.75 -0.59
CA ARG A 122 18.15 16.24 0.59
C ARG A 122 17.32 17.50 0.33
N ASP A 123 17.85 18.47 -0.40
CA ASP A 123 17.18 19.74 -0.67
C ASP A 123 16.61 19.81 -2.10
N HIS A 124 16.68 18.72 -2.86
CA HIS A 124 16.28 18.68 -4.26
C HIS A 124 14.82 18.24 -4.41
N ALA A 125 14.00 19.01 -5.13
CA ALA A 125 12.55 18.76 -5.27
C ALA A 125 12.18 17.36 -5.78
N ILE A 126 13.08 16.69 -6.52
CA ILE A 126 12.90 15.31 -6.99
C ILE A 126 12.57 14.33 -5.87
N ILE A 127 13.02 14.60 -4.63
CA ILE A 127 12.80 13.64 -3.53
C ILE A 127 11.36 13.59 -3.07
N HIS A 128 10.55 14.59 -3.41
CA HIS A 128 9.12 14.66 -3.10
C HIS A 128 8.24 14.20 -4.26
N VAL A 129 8.84 13.85 -5.41
CA VAL A 129 8.10 13.31 -6.54
C VAL A 129 7.65 11.89 -6.19
N PRO A 130 6.35 11.59 -6.30
CA PRO A 130 5.82 10.24 -6.19
C PRO A 130 6.51 9.29 -7.15
N ILE A 131 7.06 8.19 -6.63
CA ILE A 131 7.52 7.09 -7.47
C ILE A 131 6.25 6.39 -8.00
N SER A 132 5.89 6.68 -9.25
CA SER A 132 4.81 5.99 -9.93
C SER A 132 5.38 4.82 -10.70
N ASN A 133 4.75 3.65 -10.61
CA ASN A 133 5.19 2.42 -11.27
C ASN A 133 4.90 2.42 -12.79
N LYS A 134 4.89 3.60 -13.44
CA LYS A 134 4.45 3.80 -14.82
C LYS A 134 5.57 4.10 -15.81
N ASP A 135 6.81 4.30 -15.36
CA ASP A 135 7.91 4.74 -16.21
C ASP A 135 8.95 3.63 -16.47
N VAL A 136 8.52 2.36 -16.40
CA VAL A 136 9.34 1.21 -16.81
C VAL A 136 8.60 0.46 -17.91
N GLU A 137 8.68 0.98 -19.13
CA GLU A 137 8.45 0.26 -20.40
C GLU A 137 9.79 0.01 -21.09
#